data_AF-A0A0C2FQD5-F1
#
_entry.id   AF-A0A0C2FQD5-F1
#
_cell.length_a   1.000
_cell.length_b   1.000
_cell.length_c   1.000
_cell.angle_alpha   90.00
_cell.angle_beta   90.00
_cell.angle_gamma   90.00
#
_symmetry.space_group_name_H-M   'P 1'
#
loop_
_entity.id
_entity.type
_entity.pdbx_description
1 polymer ?
#
loop_
_entity_poly.entity_id
_entity_poly.type
_entity_poly.pdbx_seq_one_letter_code
_entity_poly.pdbx_strand_id
1 'polypeptide(L)' 'MAIASIVGRQDEAESSIAQLVDVKSNAMLRSTGVAMLSMAYVGSGRASVVSRLLEKVATDPNNDVKRFSVMGIGFLLSK' A
#
# COMPACT_ATOMS: atom_id res chain seq x y z
N MET A 1 10.44 11.77 -4.42
CA MET A 1 9.65 13.00 -4.15
C MET A 1 8.13 12.76 -4.08
N ALA A 2 7.56 11.70 -4.68
CA ALA A 2 6.09 11.47 -4.69
C ALA A 2 5.48 10.92 -3.38
N ILE A 3 6.21 10.09 -2.61
CA ILE A 3 5.64 9.40 -1.43
C ILE A 3 5.37 10.37 -0.26
N ALA A 4 6.23 11.39 -0.08
CA ALA A 4 6.08 12.38 0.99
C ALA A 4 4.82 13.25 0.85
N SER A 5 4.37 13.50 -0.39
CA SER A 5 3.16 14.29 -0.67
C SER A 5 1.85 13.52 -0.41
N ILE A 6 1.92 12.22 -0.06
CA ILE A 6 0.76 11.34 0.09
C ILE A 6 0.44 11.02 1.56
N VAL A 7 1.38 11.26 2.47
CA VAL A 7 1.29 10.83 3.87
C VAL A 7 0.05 11.44 4.55
N GLY A 8 -0.79 10.60 5.14
CA GLY A 8 -1.99 11.02 5.89
C GLY A 8 -3.15 11.55 5.04
N ARG A 9 -3.03 11.57 3.71
CA ARG A 9 -4.08 12.06 2.80
C ARG A 9 -5.21 11.08 2.53
N GLN A 10 -5.06 9.82 2.95
CA GLN A 10 -6.10 8.79 2.89
C GLN A 10 -6.80 8.74 1.52
N ASP A 11 -8.12 8.95 1.47
CA ASP A 11 -8.95 8.79 0.28
C ASP A 11 -8.53 9.71 -0.88
N GLU A 12 -7.94 10.87 -0.61
CA GLU A 12 -7.43 11.77 -1.66
C GLU A 12 -6.27 11.17 -2.46
N ALA A 13 -5.54 10.22 -1.86
CA ALA A 13 -4.40 9.55 -2.46
C ALA A 13 -4.79 8.39 -3.39
N GLU A 14 -6.05 7.93 -3.30
CA GLU A 14 -6.48 6.64 -3.85
C GLU A 14 -6.29 6.56 -5.37
N SER A 15 -6.57 7.65 -6.08
CA SER A 15 -6.38 7.73 -7.54
C SER A 15 -4.92 7.48 -7.95
N SER A 16 -3.97 8.05 -7.23
CA SER A 16 -2.53 7.90 -7.48
C SER A 16 -2.04 6.50 -7.08
N ILE A 17 -2.59 5.95 -6.00
CA ILE A 17 -2.25 4.61 -5.50
C ILE A 17 -2.73 3.53 -6.49
N ALA A 18 -3.98 3.64 -6.97
CA ALA A 18 -4.58 2.67 -7.87
C ALA A 18 -3.80 2.52 -9.18
N GLN A 19 -3.19 3.61 -9.67
CA GLN A 19 -2.33 3.60 -10.85
C GLN A 19 -1.07 2.75 -10.70
N LEU A 20 -0.65 2.43 -9.47
CA LEU A 20 0.59 1.73 -9.17
C LEU A 20 0.35 0.32 -8.61
N VAL A 21 -0.61 0.16 -7.70
CA VAL A 21 -0.80 -1.07 -6.93
C VAL A 21 -1.29 -2.25 -7.79
N ASP A 22 -1.94 -1.95 -8.92
CA ASP A 22 -2.52 -2.95 -9.84
C ASP A 22 -1.77 -3.06 -11.17
N VAL A 23 -0.56 -2.49 -11.24
CA VAL A 23 0.32 -2.65 -12.42
C VAL A 23 0.74 -4.11 -12.58
N LYS A 24 0.23 -4.78 -13.62
CA LYS A 24 0.46 -6.21 -13.86
C LYS A 24 1.93 -6.58 -14.08
N SER A 25 2.66 -5.77 -14.84
CA SER A 25 3.96 -6.14 -15.40
C SER A 25 5.17 -5.87 -14.50
N ASN A 26 5.05 -5.01 -13.49
CA ASN A 26 6.23 -4.51 -12.76
C ASN A 26 6.05 -4.59 -11.24
N ALA A 27 6.81 -5.48 -10.59
CA ALA A 27 6.79 -5.66 -9.15
C ALA A 27 7.26 -4.41 -8.38
N MET A 28 8.24 -3.66 -8.89
CA MET A 28 8.73 -2.43 -8.25
C MET A 28 7.64 -1.35 -8.20
N LEU A 29 6.85 -1.21 -9.26
CA LEU A 29 5.73 -0.26 -9.29
C LEU A 29 4.63 -0.67 -8.30
N ARG A 30 4.30 -1.97 -8.23
CA ARG A 30 3.35 -2.47 -7.22
C ARG A 30 3.84 -2.26 -5.80
N SER A 31 5.11 -2.54 -5.51
CA SER A 31 5.71 -2.26 -4.19
C SER A 31 5.65 -0.77 -3.85
N THR A 32 5.85 0.11 -4.84
CA THR A 32 5.70 1.56 -4.65
C THR A 32 4.25 1.92 -4.34
N GLY A 33 3.28 1.34 -5.04
CA GLY A 33 1.85 1.50 -4.75
C GLY A 33 1.48 1.02 -3.35
N VAL A 34 2.03 -0.13 -2.91
CA VAL A 34 1.85 -0.65 -1.55
C VAL A 34 2.45 0.30 -0.51
N ALA A 35 3.65 0.83 -0.74
CA ALA A 35 4.26 1.80 0.15
C ALA A 35 3.45 3.11 0.23
N MET A 36 2.95 3.62 -0.91
CA MET A 36 2.09 4.80 -0.94
C MET A 36 0.76 4.56 -0.22
N LEU A 37 0.13 3.41 -0.42
CA LEU A 37 -1.08 3.01 0.31
C LEU A 37 -0.81 2.98 1.82
N SER A 38 0.29 2.35 2.22
CA SER A 38 0.65 2.24 3.64
C SER A 38 0.86 3.60 4.30
N MET A 39 1.53 4.52 3.61
CA MET A 39 1.82 5.86 4.12
C MET A 39 0.61 6.80 4.08
N ALA A 40 -0.28 6.65 3.08
CA ALA A 40 -1.52 7.44 3.01
C ALA A 40 -2.45 7.17 4.21
N TYR A 41 -2.42 5.94 4.73
CA TYR A 41 -3.27 5.46 5.82
C TYR A 41 -2.51 5.15 7.12
N VAL A 42 -1.28 5.63 7.26
CA VAL A 42 -0.44 5.37 8.44
C VAL A 42 -1.17 5.75 9.73
N GLY A 43 -1.17 4.84 10.71
CA GLY A 43 -1.84 5.01 12.01
C GLY A 43 -3.35 5.22 11.96
N SER A 44 -4.01 4.98 10.82
CA SER A 44 -5.48 5.11 10.71
C SER A 44 -6.24 3.89 11.25
N GLY A 45 -5.61 2.72 11.28
CA GLY A 45 -6.27 1.46 11.64
C GLY A 45 -7.42 1.05 10.70
N ARG A 46 -7.51 1.63 9.49
CA ARG A 46 -8.66 1.43 8.59
C ARG A 46 -8.74 -0.02 8.09
N ALA A 47 -9.74 -0.75 8.58
CA ALA A 47 -9.91 -2.18 8.31
C ALA A 47 -9.98 -2.53 6.82
N SER A 48 -10.67 -1.71 6.00
CA SER A 48 -10.76 -1.95 4.55
C SER A 48 -9.40 -1.93 3.86
N VAL A 49 -8.47 -1.07 4.31
CA VAL A 49 -7.12 -1.00 3.74
C VAL A 49 -6.26 -2.14 4.24
N VAL A 50 -6.42 -2.57 5.49
CA VAL A 50 -5.76 -3.77 6.02
C VAL A 50 -6.18 -5.01 5.23
N SER A 51 -7.48 -5.19 4.97
CA SER A 51 -7.99 -6.29 4.14
C SER A 51 -7.39 -6.27 2.73
N ARG A 52 -7.32 -5.10 2.10
CA ARG A 52 -6.69 -4.95 0.77
C ARG A 52 -5.20 -5.33 0.77
N LEU A 53 -4.45 -4.96 1.82
CA LEU A 53 -3.05 -5.36 1.96
C LEU A 53 -2.92 -6.88 2.17
N LEU A 54 -3.81 -7.49 2.97
CA LEU A 54 -3.85 -8.95 3.15
C LEU A 54 -4.16 -9.68 1.84
N GLU A 55 -5.09 -9.17 1.04
CA GLU A 55 -5.36 -9.71 -0.31
C GLU A 55 -4.10 -9.67 -1.19
N LYS A 56 -3.31 -8.58 -1.15
CA LYS A 56 -2.03 -8.54 -1.88
C LYS A 56 -1.00 -9.53 -1.35
N VAL A 57 -0.93 -9.77 -0.04
CA VAL A 57 -0.08 -10.82 0.54
C VAL A 57 -0.47 -12.20 -0.02
N ALA A 58 -1.76 -12.48 -0.13
CA ALA A 58 -2.25 -13.75 -0.65
C ALA A 58 -2.01 -13.90 -2.16
N THR A 59 -2.28 -12.85 -2.94
CA THR A 59 -2.47 -12.94 -4.40
C THR A 59 -1.29 -12.48 -5.25
N ASP A 60 -0.38 -11.63 -4.76
CA ASP A 60 0.70 -11.12 -5.59
C ASP A 60 1.71 -12.24 -5.94
N PRO A 61 2.17 -12.40 -7.19
CA PRO A 61 3.15 -13.43 -7.51
C PRO A 61 4.57 -13.12 -6.98
N ASN A 62 4.88 -11.87 -6.61
CA ASN A 62 6.22 -11.46 -6.20
C ASN A 62 6.36 -11.39 -4.67
N ASN A 63 7.33 -12.12 -4.12
CA ASN A 63 7.56 -12.20 -2.67
C ASN A 63 7.94 -10.88 -2.02
N ASP A 64 8.61 -9.96 -2.73
CA ASP A 64 8.94 -8.65 -2.16
C ASP A 64 7.70 -7.79 -2.03
N VAL A 65 6.80 -7.78 -3.03
CA VAL A 65 5.51 -7.09 -2.92
C VAL A 65 4.71 -7.61 -1.72
N LYS A 66 4.73 -8.94 -1.47
CA LYS A 66 4.12 -9.54 -0.28
C LYS A 66 4.75 -9.01 1.00
N ARG A 67 6.08 -8.99 1.09
CA ARG A 67 6.81 -8.44 2.27
C ARG A 67 6.48 -6.98 2.53
N PHE A 68 6.48 -6.14 1.49
CA PHE A 68 6.07 -4.74 1.59
C PHE A 68 4.62 -4.61 2.07
N SER A 69 3.73 -5.50 1.63
CA SER A 69 2.32 -5.47 2.06
C SER A 69 2.17 -5.82 3.55
N VAL A 70 2.91 -6.82 4.04
CA VAL A 70 2.95 -7.16 5.47
C VAL A 70 3.51 -6.01 6.30
N MET A 71 4.63 -5.40 5.87
CA MET A 71 5.20 -4.22 6.55
C MET A 71 4.21 -3.05 6.56
N GLY A 72 3.49 -2.87 5.46
CA GLY A 72 2.43 -1.86 5.32
C GLY A 72 1.32 -1.98 6.36
N ILE A 73 0.87 -3.20 6.65
CA ILE A 73 -0.10 -3.46 7.72
C ILE A 73 0.43 -2.96 9.07
N GLY A 74 1.71 -3.19 9.35
CA GLY A 74 2.37 -2.67 10.55
C GLY A 74 2.26 -1.14 10.67
N PHE A 75 2.52 -0.40 9.58
CA PHE A 75 2.39 1.06 9.56
C PHE A 75 0.94 1.54 9.73
N LEU A 76 -0.04 0.80 9.20
CA LEU A 76 -1.45 1.15 9.40
C LEU A 76 -1.89 1.02 10.86
N LEU A 77 -1.33 0.04 11.57
CA LEU A 77 -1.66 -0.32 12.94
C LEU A 77 -0.73 0.30 13.99
N SER A 78 0.24 1.13 13.59
CA SER A 78 1.30 1.64 14.47
C SER A 78 0.87 2.77 15.42
N LYS A 79 -0.40 2.80 15.86
CA LYS A 79 -0.92 3.83 16.75
C LYS A 79 -1.19 3.28 18.15
#